data_AF-A0A915AX99-F1
#
_entry.id   AF-A0A915AX99-F1
#
_cell.length_a   1.000
_cell.length_b   1.000
_cell.length_c   1.000
_cell.angle_alpha   90.00
_cell.angle_beta   90.00
_cell.angle_gamma   90.00
#
_symmetry.space_group_name_H-M   'P 1'
#
loop_
_entity.id
_entity.type
_entity.pdbx_description
1 polymer ?
#
loop_
_entity_poly.entity_id
_entity_poly.type
_entity_poly.pdbx_seq_one_letter_code
_entity_poly.pdbx_strand_id
1 'polypeptide(L)'
;MKRRYLFALLHIRFSLIYLTYADETSTNETTTLPRCPHIDPYIDMEAWSKVDANATQCNHLTPKPLESIENAKELERYRWGERKFAFDILASDKIGPRRYLQPMYHQLCSNISYDNVSLDTSIIIIYHNEALSVLVRMLNSILDRTPSNLLKEIILYDDFSDEDAILIDHLLKYATIERWPIEKFIIKRSNERLGLIRAKTYAARLASADVLVFLDSHCEVTDRWIQPLLAQIQEDNTRVVIPLVDLISPVKFDYEKAMVTKSAFDWGLNFVWKYFKWEYFDIPENNIKPFKSPIMSGGLLAIERKFFHEMGEYDTSMEIWGAENIEMSVRMWLCGGSILVVPCSRVGHVFRVRRPYKGKPDMADENLFNSLRTVKVWFDEYEKYFYKARPNAIGINAGDLSERFELKRRLRCKPFSWYINEIYPELRPSNENHDEL
;
A
#
# COMPACT_ATOMS: atom_id res chain seq x y z
N MET A 1 13.12 45.36 16.52
CA MET A 1 12.62 45.05 17.87
C MET A 1 11.17 45.53 17.95
N LYS A 2 10.24 44.65 18.37
CA LYS A 2 8.77 44.85 18.50
C LYS A 2 7.93 45.04 17.22
N ARG A 3 7.48 43.90 16.65
CA ARG A 3 6.10 43.65 16.12
C ARG A 3 6.01 42.22 15.57
N ARG A 4 5.90 41.25 16.48
CA ARG A 4 5.37 39.89 16.28
C ARG A 4 4.69 39.52 17.60
N TYR A 5 3.66 38.68 17.57
CA TYR A 5 2.71 38.34 18.65
C TYR A 5 1.41 39.15 18.64
N LEU A 6 0.60 38.95 17.60
CA LEU A 6 -0.85 39.12 17.71
C LEU A 6 -1.51 38.23 16.65
N PHE A 7 -1.65 36.92 16.92
CA PHE A 7 -2.67 36.02 16.33
C PHE A 7 -2.64 34.63 17.02
N ALA A 8 -2.53 34.64 18.35
CA ALA A 8 -2.64 33.45 19.17
C ALA A 8 -3.43 33.80 20.44
N LEU A 9 -4.70 34.19 20.29
CA LEU A 9 -5.60 34.49 21.41
C LEU A 9 -7.10 34.36 21.04
N LEU A 10 -7.45 33.54 20.05
CA LEU A 10 -8.85 33.28 19.65
C LEU A 10 -9.30 31.81 19.75
N HIS A 11 -8.58 30.98 20.50
CA HIS A 11 -8.93 29.56 20.71
C HIS A 11 -9.05 29.12 22.17
N ILE A 12 -9.19 30.05 23.11
CA ILE A 12 -9.46 29.73 24.51
C ILE A 12 -10.73 30.47 24.94
N ARG A 13 -11.89 30.03 24.44
CA ARG A 13 -13.22 30.38 24.97
C ARG A 13 -14.36 29.49 24.45
N PHE A 14 -14.11 28.19 24.27
CA PHE A 14 -15.14 27.18 24.00
C PHE A 14 -14.90 25.89 24.82
N SER A 15 -14.42 26.01 26.06
CA SER A 15 -14.09 24.86 26.90
C SER A 15 -14.57 24.98 28.35
N LEU A 16 -15.63 25.75 28.63
CA LEU A 16 -16.08 25.99 30.01
C LEU A 16 -17.62 26.07 30.20
N ILE A 17 -18.43 25.55 29.27
CA ILE A 17 -19.90 25.47 29.44
C ILE A 17 -20.44 24.10 29.00
N TYR A 18 -19.86 23.01 29.53
CA TYR A 18 -20.45 21.65 29.49
C TYR A 18 -20.09 20.87 30.76
N LEU A 19 -20.07 21.55 31.90
CA LEU A 19 -20.10 20.93 33.22
C LEU A 19 -21.42 21.31 33.86
N THR A 20 -22.19 20.32 34.29
CA THR A 20 -23.53 20.38 34.94
C THR A 20 -24.75 20.27 34.01
N TYR A 21 -24.92 19.11 33.36
CA TYR A 21 -26.20 18.39 33.28
C TYR A 21 -25.95 17.03 32.60
N ALA A 22 -25.67 16.00 33.40
CA ALA A 22 -25.79 14.61 32.97
C ALA A 22 -26.44 13.88 34.13
N ASP A 23 -27.73 13.63 33.92
CA ASP A 23 -28.64 12.95 34.80
C ASP A 23 -28.20 11.49 35.01
N GLU A 24 -28.55 10.98 36.17
CA GLU A 24 -28.26 9.65 36.67
C GLU A 24 -28.92 8.55 35.82
N THR A 25 -28.43 7.32 35.99
CA THR A 25 -28.96 6.02 35.49
C THR A 25 -28.45 5.49 34.14
N SER A 26 -27.16 5.12 34.09
CA SER A 26 -26.79 3.75 33.66
C SER A 26 -25.44 3.38 34.26
N THR A 27 -25.44 2.48 35.24
CA THR A 27 -24.22 1.77 35.66
C THR A 27 -23.85 0.78 34.55
N ASN A 28 -23.18 1.26 33.50
CA ASN A 28 -22.46 0.37 32.60
C ASN A 28 -21.11 0.06 33.24
N GLU A 29 -21.04 -1.09 33.92
CA GLU A 29 -19.77 -1.74 34.20
C GLU A 29 -19.03 -1.90 32.87
N THR A 30 -18.00 -1.08 32.62
CA THR A 30 -17.04 -1.37 31.56
C THR A 30 -16.27 -2.63 31.98
N THR A 31 -16.80 -3.80 31.62
CA THR A 31 -16.09 -5.06 31.75
C THR A 31 -14.80 -4.97 30.94
N THR A 32 -13.68 -4.73 31.62
CA THR A 32 -12.37 -4.73 30.99
C THR A 32 -12.07 -6.14 30.53
N LEU A 33 -12.06 -6.39 29.22
CA LEU A 33 -11.77 -7.71 28.66
C LEU A 33 -10.41 -8.21 29.19
N PRO A 34 -10.28 -9.52 29.51
CA PRO A 34 -9.01 -10.09 29.92
C PRO A 34 -7.98 -9.95 28.79
N ARG A 35 -6.67 -9.93 29.12
CA ARG A 35 -5.62 -9.86 28.10
C ARG A 35 -5.55 -11.15 27.30
N CYS A 36 -5.37 -11.05 25.98
CA CYS A 36 -5.14 -12.22 25.15
C CYS A 36 -3.81 -12.89 25.52
N PRO A 37 -3.79 -14.23 25.67
CA PRO A 37 -2.52 -14.94 25.82
C PRO A 37 -1.66 -14.72 24.58
N HIS A 38 -0.37 -14.48 24.78
CA HIS A 38 0.59 -14.45 23.66
C HIS A 38 1.06 -15.86 23.35
N ILE A 39 0.96 -16.24 22.07
CA ILE A 39 1.62 -17.42 21.52
C ILE A 39 2.56 -16.92 20.42
N ASP A 40 3.86 -17.18 20.56
CA ASP A 40 4.84 -16.76 19.56
C ASP A 40 4.78 -17.71 18.34
N PRO A 41 4.41 -17.22 17.14
CA PRO A 41 4.27 -18.07 15.96
C PRO A 41 5.60 -18.67 15.47
N TYR A 42 6.75 -18.13 15.91
CA TYR A 42 8.08 -18.67 15.60
C TYR A 42 8.46 -19.84 16.50
N ILE A 43 7.81 -19.96 17.67
CA ILE A 43 8.10 -21.02 18.67
C ILE A 43 7.04 -22.12 18.59
N ASP A 44 5.76 -21.75 18.73
CA ASP A 44 4.63 -22.68 18.77
C ASP A 44 3.58 -22.34 17.71
N MET A 45 3.94 -22.63 16.46
CA MET A 45 3.10 -22.40 15.31
C MET A 45 1.79 -23.21 15.34
N GLU A 46 1.81 -24.42 15.91
CA GLU A 46 0.62 -25.25 15.93
C GLU A 46 -0.42 -24.69 16.91
N ALA A 47 0.01 -24.27 18.11
CA ALA A 47 -0.89 -23.58 19.02
C ALA A 47 -1.36 -22.23 18.45
N TRP A 48 -0.45 -21.47 17.83
CA TRP A 48 -0.80 -20.17 17.24
C TRP A 48 -1.78 -20.29 16.07
N SER A 49 -1.67 -21.36 15.26
CA SER A 49 -2.59 -21.61 14.13
C SER A 49 -4.06 -21.74 14.56
N LYS A 50 -4.29 -22.16 15.82
CA LYS A 50 -5.61 -22.39 16.40
C LYS A 50 -6.19 -21.15 17.09
N VAL A 51 -5.48 -20.02 17.10
CA VAL A 51 -5.97 -18.75 17.67
C VAL A 51 -7.09 -18.20 16.77
N ASP A 52 -8.30 -18.11 17.32
CA ASP A 52 -9.44 -17.51 16.64
C ASP A 52 -9.76 -16.14 17.25
N ALA A 53 -9.41 -15.07 16.53
CA ALA A 53 -9.67 -13.69 16.95
C ALA A 53 -11.15 -13.42 17.29
N ASN A 54 -12.08 -14.12 16.64
CA ASN A 54 -13.51 -13.88 16.80
C ASN A 54 -14.08 -14.62 18.02
N ALA A 55 -13.52 -15.79 18.34
CA ALA A 55 -13.89 -16.53 19.54
C ALA A 55 -13.25 -15.97 20.81
N THR A 56 -12.08 -15.32 20.67
CA THR A 56 -11.33 -14.83 21.83
C THR A 56 -11.86 -13.48 22.29
N GLN A 57 -12.74 -13.46 23.30
CA GLN A 57 -13.21 -12.23 23.95
C GLN A 57 -12.12 -11.64 24.88
N CYS A 58 -11.01 -11.21 24.29
CA CYS A 58 -9.85 -10.68 25.01
C CYS A 58 -9.31 -9.41 24.37
N ASN A 59 -8.54 -8.65 25.14
CA ASN A 59 -7.83 -7.47 24.70
C ASN A 59 -6.44 -7.86 24.14
N HIS A 60 -6.25 -7.71 22.82
CA HIS A 60 -4.99 -8.01 22.14
C HIS A 60 -3.98 -6.87 22.21
N LEU A 61 -4.37 -5.69 22.71
CA LEU A 61 -3.51 -4.52 22.74
C LEU A 61 -2.32 -4.71 23.68
N THR A 62 -1.16 -4.26 23.22
CA THR A 62 0.03 -4.23 24.06
C THR A 62 -0.14 -3.19 25.18
N PRO A 63 0.10 -3.58 26.44
CA PRO A 63 -0.01 -2.67 27.58
C PRO A 63 0.88 -1.43 27.47
N LYS A 64 0.35 -0.28 27.92
CA LYS A 64 1.09 0.98 28.07
C LYS A 64 0.88 1.52 29.50
N PRO A 65 1.94 1.92 30.21
CA PRO A 65 3.34 1.99 29.74
C PRO A 65 3.99 0.59 29.66
N LEU A 66 5.12 0.43 28.97
CA LEU A 66 5.70 -0.89 28.62
C LEU A 66 6.13 -1.72 29.83
N GLU A 67 6.36 -1.07 30.97
CA GLU A 67 6.66 -1.69 32.27
C GLU A 67 5.48 -2.54 32.79
N SER A 68 4.28 -2.35 32.23
CA SER A 68 3.10 -3.16 32.53
C SER A 68 3.02 -4.48 31.74
N ILE A 69 4.03 -4.76 30.91
CA ILE A 69 4.25 -6.07 30.30
C ILE A 69 5.01 -6.93 31.33
N GLU A 70 4.27 -7.76 32.06
CA GLU A 70 4.82 -8.58 33.15
C GLU A 70 5.79 -9.67 32.65
N ASN A 71 5.56 -10.18 31.43
CA ASN A 71 6.35 -11.25 30.84
C ASN A 71 7.57 -10.70 30.08
N ALA A 72 8.77 -11.01 30.55
CA ALA A 72 10.02 -10.57 29.92
C ALA A 72 10.14 -11.01 28.44
N LYS A 73 9.60 -12.18 28.08
CA LYS A 73 9.60 -12.67 26.69
C LYS A 73 8.68 -11.83 25.79
N GLU A 74 7.51 -11.42 26.30
CA GLU A 74 6.61 -10.53 25.55
C GLU A 74 7.26 -9.15 25.34
N LEU A 75 7.98 -8.64 26.34
CA LEU A 75 8.69 -7.37 26.22
C LEU A 75 9.84 -7.45 25.19
N GLU A 76 10.60 -8.54 25.19
CA GLU A 76 11.65 -8.79 24.18
C GLU A 76 11.05 -8.86 22.77
N ARG A 77 9.96 -9.62 22.62
CA ARG A 77 9.21 -9.77 21.36
C ARG A 77 8.72 -8.42 20.84
N TYR A 78 8.08 -7.63 21.68
CA TYR A 78 7.63 -6.28 21.35
C TYR A 78 8.80 -5.41 20.86
N ARG A 79 9.91 -5.39 21.62
CA ARG A 79 11.09 -4.59 21.28
C ARG A 79 11.75 -5.04 19.97
N TRP A 80 11.75 -6.34 19.68
CA TRP A 80 12.23 -6.85 18.39
C TRP A 80 11.34 -6.36 17.24
N GLY A 81 10.00 -6.44 17.37
CA GLY A 81 9.06 -5.96 16.36
C GLY A 81 9.16 -4.46 16.08
N GLU A 82 9.25 -3.63 17.11
CA GLU A 82 9.44 -2.17 16.96
C GLU A 82 10.72 -1.82 16.20
N ARG A 83 11.81 -2.56 16.45
CA ARG A 83 13.08 -2.35 15.74
C ARG A 83 13.02 -2.84 14.31
N LYS A 84 12.55 -4.07 14.09
CA LYS A 84 12.64 -4.80 12.82
C LYS A 84 11.54 -4.42 11.84
N PHE A 85 10.32 -4.21 12.33
CA PHE A 85 9.13 -4.03 11.48
C PHE A 85 8.49 -2.65 11.59
N ALA A 86 8.76 -1.91 12.69
CA ALA A 86 8.17 -0.61 12.99
C ALA A 86 6.64 -0.62 13.16
N PHE A 87 6.14 -1.72 13.73
CA PHE A 87 4.79 -1.88 14.24
C PHE A 87 4.78 -2.87 15.43
N ASP A 88 3.65 -2.94 16.12
CA ASP A 88 3.44 -3.77 17.30
C ASP A 88 3.20 -5.24 16.93
N ILE A 89 4.29 -6.00 16.87
CA ILE A 89 4.23 -7.44 16.56
C ILE A 89 3.44 -8.23 17.61
N LEU A 90 3.43 -7.79 18.87
CA LEU A 90 2.78 -8.51 19.96
C LEU A 90 1.26 -8.42 19.81
N ALA A 91 0.75 -7.23 19.46
CA ALA A 91 -0.65 -7.05 19.12
C ALA A 91 -1.06 -7.89 17.89
N SER A 92 -0.20 -7.94 16.86
CA SER A 92 -0.44 -8.80 15.69
C SER A 92 -0.46 -10.28 16.07
N ASP A 93 0.53 -10.78 16.82
CA ASP A 93 0.59 -12.19 17.21
C ASP A 93 -0.67 -12.60 18.02
N LYS A 94 -1.15 -11.73 18.92
CA LYS A 94 -2.36 -11.95 19.73
C LYS A 94 -3.67 -11.96 18.94
N ILE A 95 -3.74 -11.26 17.80
CA ILE A 95 -4.88 -11.36 16.87
C ILE A 95 -4.93 -12.76 16.22
N GLY A 96 -3.78 -13.39 16.00
CA GLY A 96 -3.72 -14.69 15.36
C GLY A 96 -3.73 -14.64 13.83
N PRO A 97 -3.80 -15.81 13.18
CA PRO A 97 -3.63 -15.97 11.74
C PRO A 97 -4.84 -15.57 10.90
N ARG A 98 -6.05 -15.54 11.48
CA ARG A 98 -7.28 -15.18 10.79
C ARG A 98 -8.14 -14.30 11.68
N ARG A 99 -8.79 -13.32 11.06
CA ARG A 99 -9.83 -12.50 11.70
C ARG A 99 -10.97 -12.24 10.74
N TYR A 100 -12.15 -12.09 11.29
CA TYR A 100 -13.29 -11.62 10.52
C TYR A 100 -13.18 -10.11 10.33
N LEU A 101 -13.47 -9.66 9.10
CA LEU A 101 -13.66 -8.26 8.77
C LEU A 101 -15.07 -8.13 8.21
N GLN A 102 -15.82 -7.15 8.71
CA GLN A 102 -17.12 -6.83 8.11
C GLN A 102 -16.92 -6.33 6.67
N PRO A 103 -17.91 -6.46 5.79
CA PRO A 103 -17.84 -5.93 4.43
C PRO A 103 -17.42 -4.45 4.40
N MET A 104 -16.27 -4.18 3.78
CA MET A 104 -15.68 -2.84 3.78
C MET A 104 -16.14 -1.96 2.63
N TYR A 105 -16.61 -2.55 1.53
CA TYR A 105 -17.15 -1.83 0.37
C TYR A 105 -18.40 -0.99 0.73
N HIS A 106 -18.72 0.00 -0.11
CA HIS A 106 -19.94 0.79 0.02
C HIS A 106 -21.17 -0.07 -0.27
N GLN A 107 -22.27 0.05 0.48
CA GLN A 107 -23.45 -0.83 0.35
C GLN A 107 -23.92 -1.00 -1.10
N LEU A 108 -23.94 0.07 -1.89
CA LEU A 108 -24.33 0.01 -3.31
C LEU A 108 -23.47 -0.95 -4.18
N CYS A 109 -22.23 -1.26 -3.79
CA CYS A 109 -21.39 -2.25 -4.46
C CYS A 109 -21.97 -3.67 -4.37
N SER A 110 -22.85 -3.96 -3.40
CA SER A 110 -23.55 -5.25 -3.29
C SER A 110 -24.39 -5.57 -4.52
N ASN A 111 -24.85 -4.54 -5.24
CA ASN A 111 -25.78 -4.67 -6.35
C ASN A 111 -25.09 -4.89 -7.71
N ILE A 112 -23.75 -4.83 -7.74
CA ILE A 112 -22.98 -5.07 -8.96
C ILE A 112 -22.64 -6.56 -9.02
N SER A 113 -22.95 -7.24 -10.13
CA SER A 113 -22.47 -8.61 -10.39
C SER A 113 -21.15 -8.57 -11.18
N TYR A 114 -20.28 -9.53 -10.90
CA TYR A 114 -19.02 -9.74 -11.61
C TYR A 114 -18.92 -11.16 -12.18
N ASP A 115 -20.05 -11.82 -12.45
CA ASP A 115 -20.09 -13.22 -12.88
C ASP A 115 -19.40 -13.48 -14.23
N ASN A 116 -19.26 -12.42 -15.05
CA ASN A 116 -18.62 -12.49 -16.36
C ASN A 116 -17.08 -12.30 -16.31
N VAL A 117 -16.49 -12.08 -15.12
CA VAL A 117 -15.03 -11.94 -14.99
C VAL A 117 -14.39 -13.31 -15.14
N SER A 118 -13.50 -13.43 -16.14
CA SER A 118 -12.83 -14.69 -16.47
C SER A 118 -11.30 -14.62 -16.43
N LEU A 119 -10.71 -13.44 -16.24
CA LEU A 119 -9.25 -13.27 -16.17
C LEU A 119 -8.70 -13.95 -14.91
N ASP A 120 -7.66 -14.76 -15.07
CA ASP A 120 -6.92 -15.33 -13.94
C ASP A 120 -5.83 -14.36 -13.45
N THR A 121 -5.37 -14.56 -12.21
CA THR A 121 -4.44 -13.63 -11.53
C THR A 121 -3.22 -14.32 -10.93
N SER A 122 -2.08 -13.66 -11.08
CA SER A 122 -0.85 -13.93 -10.35
C SER A 122 -0.69 -12.84 -9.29
N ILE A 123 -0.88 -13.20 -8.02
CA ILE A 123 -0.71 -12.26 -6.91
C ILE A 123 0.76 -12.24 -6.52
N ILE A 124 1.41 -11.10 -6.63
CA ILE A 124 2.84 -10.91 -6.38
C ILE A 124 3.03 -10.15 -5.07
N ILE A 125 3.74 -10.78 -4.14
CA ILE A 125 4.04 -10.22 -2.83
C ILE A 125 5.55 -10.21 -2.66
N ILE A 126 6.11 -9.00 -2.59
CA ILE A 126 7.52 -8.81 -2.28
C ILE A 126 7.66 -8.51 -0.79
N TYR A 127 8.62 -9.14 -0.15
CA TYR A 127 8.92 -8.85 1.25
C TYR A 127 10.42 -8.82 1.51
N HIS A 128 10.80 -8.02 2.49
CA HIS A 128 12.13 -8.01 3.08
C HIS A 128 11.95 -7.73 4.56
N ASN A 129 12.46 -8.61 5.43
CA ASN A 129 12.31 -8.49 6.88
C ASN A 129 10.86 -8.20 7.28
N GLU A 130 9.94 -9.10 6.94
CA GLU A 130 8.52 -8.97 7.30
C GLU A 130 8.16 -9.85 8.50
N ALA A 131 7.10 -9.49 9.21
CA ALA A 131 6.58 -10.29 10.31
C ALA A 131 5.78 -11.51 9.84
N LEU A 132 6.05 -12.68 10.43
CA LEU A 132 5.33 -13.92 10.11
C LEU A 132 3.82 -13.81 10.35
N SER A 133 3.38 -13.27 11.48
CA SER A 133 1.94 -13.18 11.79
C SER A 133 1.17 -12.30 10.81
N VAL A 134 1.80 -11.23 10.34
CA VAL A 134 1.22 -10.30 9.35
C VAL A 134 1.15 -10.95 7.98
N LEU A 135 2.25 -11.55 7.50
CA LEU A 135 2.30 -12.19 6.19
C LEU A 135 1.36 -13.42 6.11
N VAL A 136 1.28 -14.22 7.17
CA VAL A 136 0.33 -15.34 7.24
C VAL A 136 -1.11 -14.83 7.21
N ARG A 137 -1.45 -13.78 7.96
CA ARG A 137 -2.80 -13.20 7.95
C ARG A 137 -3.17 -12.66 6.57
N MET A 138 -2.23 -12.02 5.90
CA MET A 138 -2.38 -11.58 4.51
C MET A 138 -2.69 -12.76 3.58
N LEU A 139 -1.88 -13.81 3.63
CA LEU A 139 -2.04 -14.99 2.78
C LEU A 139 -3.36 -15.72 3.02
N ASN A 140 -3.75 -15.90 4.29
CA ASN A 140 -5.06 -16.43 4.63
C ASN A 140 -6.17 -15.54 4.05
N SER A 141 -6.10 -14.20 4.21
CA SER A 141 -7.11 -13.30 3.64
C SER A 141 -7.25 -13.44 2.12
N ILE A 142 -6.13 -13.66 1.41
CA ILE A 142 -6.13 -13.87 -0.04
C ILE A 142 -6.78 -15.19 -0.39
N LEU A 143 -6.37 -16.29 0.26
CA LEU A 143 -6.91 -17.63 0.01
C LEU A 143 -8.41 -17.71 0.34
N ASP A 144 -8.84 -17.06 1.43
CA ASP A 144 -10.22 -17.11 1.91
C ASP A 144 -11.16 -16.24 1.07
N ARG A 145 -10.68 -15.13 0.49
CA ARG A 145 -11.52 -14.09 -0.16
C ARG A 145 -11.32 -13.94 -1.66
N THR A 146 -10.49 -14.78 -2.27
CA THR A 146 -10.25 -14.79 -3.72
C THR A 146 -10.86 -16.07 -4.32
N PRO A 147 -11.81 -15.97 -5.26
CA PRO A 147 -12.37 -17.15 -5.92
C PRO A 147 -11.28 -18.01 -6.55
N SER A 148 -11.34 -19.33 -6.33
CA SER A 148 -10.28 -20.26 -6.71
C SER A 148 -10.02 -20.32 -8.22
N ASN A 149 -11.03 -20.01 -9.05
CA ASN A 149 -10.93 -19.92 -10.50
C ASN A 149 -10.25 -18.64 -10.99
N LEU A 150 -10.22 -17.58 -10.18
CA LEU A 150 -9.54 -16.32 -10.50
C LEU A 150 -8.10 -16.30 -9.95
N LEU A 151 -7.79 -17.13 -8.94
CA LEU A 151 -6.46 -17.25 -8.37
C LEU A 151 -5.66 -18.36 -9.06
N LYS A 152 -4.72 -17.98 -9.93
CA LYS A 152 -3.79 -18.93 -10.56
C LYS A 152 -2.65 -19.29 -9.63
N GLU A 153 -1.96 -18.27 -9.15
CA GLU A 153 -0.75 -18.43 -8.34
C GLU A 153 -0.51 -17.23 -7.41
N ILE A 154 0.23 -17.50 -6.34
CA ILE A 154 0.76 -16.51 -5.40
C ILE A 154 2.28 -16.60 -5.47
N ILE A 155 2.93 -15.51 -5.90
CA ILE A 155 4.38 -15.39 -5.95
C ILE A 155 4.84 -14.67 -4.69
N LEU A 156 5.52 -15.40 -3.81
CA LEU A 156 6.17 -14.87 -2.62
C LEU A 156 7.65 -14.69 -2.90
N TYR A 157 8.09 -13.43 -2.94
CA TYR A 157 9.47 -13.10 -3.29
C TYR A 157 10.19 -12.43 -2.12
N ASP A 158 11.10 -13.16 -1.50
CA ASP A 158 12.00 -12.67 -0.44
C ASP A 158 13.16 -11.88 -1.07
N ASP A 159 13.13 -10.56 -0.89
CA ASP A 159 14.20 -9.63 -1.27
C ASP A 159 15.29 -9.60 -0.20
N PHE A 160 15.96 -10.74 -0.01
CA PHE A 160 17.14 -10.90 0.83
C PHE A 160 16.92 -10.47 2.29
N SER A 161 15.90 -11.04 2.94
CA SER A 161 15.68 -10.89 4.38
C SER A 161 16.88 -11.38 5.19
N ASP A 162 17.12 -10.71 6.32
CA ASP A 162 18.12 -11.08 7.32
C ASP A 162 17.76 -12.45 7.94
N GLU A 163 18.76 -13.14 8.46
CA GLU A 163 18.64 -14.51 8.99
C GLU A 163 17.50 -14.68 10.02
N ASP A 164 17.33 -13.72 10.93
CA ASP A 164 16.28 -13.72 11.96
C ASP A 164 14.87 -13.40 11.44
N ALA A 165 14.74 -13.06 10.16
CA ALA A 165 13.48 -12.72 9.51
C ALA A 165 13.21 -13.52 8.22
N ILE A 166 13.93 -14.63 7.99
CA ILE A 166 13.62 -15.57 6.91
C ILE A 166 12.35 -16.34 7.28
N LEU A 167 11.34 -16.26 6.41
CA LEU A 167 10.01 -16.82 6.68
C LEU A 167 9.70 -18.11 5.93
N ILE A 168 10.52 -18.54 4.96
CA ILE A 168 10.15 -19.62 4.02
C ILE A 168 9.76 -20.92 4.75
N ASP A 169 10.61 -21.41 5.65
CA ASP A 169 10.34 -22.67 6.38
C ASP A 169 9.13 -22.53 7.32
N HIS A 170 8.97 -21.36 7.94
CA HIS A 170 7.81 -21.04 8.78
C HIS A 170 6.52 -21.06 7.95
N LEU A 171 6.53 -20.46 6.76
CA LEU A 171 5.39 -20.44 5.85
C LEU A 171 5.04 -21.84 5.36
N LEU A 172 6.02 -22.67 5.00
CA LEU A 172 5.78 -24.06 4.59
C LEU A 172 5.21 -24.92 5.73
N LYS A 173 5.70 -24.73 6.96
CA LYS A 173 5.15 -25.38 8.14
C LYS A 173 3.70 -24.97 8.38
N TYR A 174 3.40 -23.67 8.32
CA TYR A 174 2.05 -23.16 8.50
C TYR A 174 1.11 -23.65 7.39
N ALA A 175 1.56 -23.60 6.14
CA ALA A 175 0.86 -24.12 4.97
C ALA A 175 0.48 -25.60 5.13
N THR A 176 1.36 -26.40 5.74
CA THR A 176 1.09 -27.82 6.02
C THR A 176 -0.01 -27.99 7.07
N ILE A 177 0.03 -27.20 8.15
CA ILE A 177 -0.97 -27.23 9.23
C ILE A 177 -2.35 -26.83 8.70
N GLU A 178 -2.42 -25.75 7.93
CA GLU A 178 -3.65 -25.17 7.39
C GLU A 178 -4.09 -25.78 6.05
N ARG A 179 -3.29 -26.70 5.50
CA ARG A 179 -3.54 -27.33 4.20
C ARG A 179 -3.73 -26.30 3.07
N TRP A 180 -2.86 -25.30 3.03
CA TRP A 180 -2.83 -24.36 1.91
C TRP A 180 -2.62 -25.09 0.58
N PRO A 181 -3.20 -24.60 -0.53
CA PRO A 181 -2.98 -25.14 -1.87
C PRO A 181 -1.57 -24.74 -2.35
N ILE A 182 -0.54 -25.41 -1.81
CA ILE A 182 0.86 -25.05 -2.01
C ILE A 182 1.30 -25.13 -3.47
N GLU A 183 0.60 -25.91 -4.29
CA GLU A 183 0.79 -25.98 -5.74
C GLU A 183 0.53 -24.65 -6.45
N LYS A 184 -0.21 -23.73 -5.83
CA LYS A 184 -0.41 -22.36 -6.32
C LYS A 184 0.69 -21.40 -5.87
N PHE A 185 1.64 -21.81 -5.03
CA PHE A 185 2.67 -20.93 -4.50
C PHE A 185 3.98 -21.04 -5.28
N ILE A 186 4.53 -19.91 -5.68
CA ILE A 186 5.90 -19.78 -6.17
C ILE A 186 6.69 -18.99 -5.13
N ILE A 187 7.49 -19.68 -4.34
CA ILE A 187 8.31 -19.07 -3.27
C ILE A 187 9.75 -18.95 -3.77
N LYS A 188 10.27 -17.72 -3.83
CA LYS A 188 11.64 -17.45 -4.29
C LYS A 188 12.34 -16.47 -3.37
N ARG A 189 13.63 -16.67 -3.16
CA ARG A 189 14.52 -15.75 -2.44
C ARG A 189 15.61 -15.23 -3.37
N SER A 190 15.86 -13.93 -3.29
CA SER A 190 17.00 -13.30 -3.94
C SER A 190 18.30 -13.61 -3.21
N ASN A 191 19.41 -13.71 -3.94
CA ASN A 191 20.75 -13.90 -3.38
C ASN A 191 21.39 -12.59 -2.91
N GLU A 192 20.78 -11.45 -3.24
CA GLU A 192 21.24 -10.12 -2.85
C GLU A 192 20.05 -9.18 -2.65
N ARG A 193 20.28 -8.06 -1.97
CA ARG A 193 19.25 -7.03 -1.79
C ARG A 193 19.03 -6.24 -3.08
N LEU A 194 17.96 -6.54 -3.78
CA LEU A 194 17.57 -5.89 -5.04
C LEU A 194 16.83 -4.57 -4.79
N GLY A 195 16.04 -4.52 -3.72
CA GLY A 195 15.10 -3.43 -3.51
C GLY A 195 13.73 -3.70 -4.14
N LEU A 196 12.73 -2.94 -3.69
CA LEU A 196 11.32 -3.13 -4.06
C LEU A 196 11.13 -3.14 -5.58
N ILE A 197 11.75 -2.21 -6.28
CA ILE A 197 11.53 -1.97 -7.71
C ILE A 197 12.02 -3.15 -8.54
N ARG A 198 13.28 -3.54 -8.37
CA ARG A 198 13.89 -4.68 -9.07
C ARG A 198 13.23 -5.99 -8.67
N ALA A 199 12.91 -6.18 -7.38
CA ALA A 199 12.22 -7.36 -6.89
C ALA A 199 10.82 -7.50 -7.49
N LYS A 200 10.02 -6.41 -7.57
CA LYS A 200 8.72 -6.40 -8.27
C LYS A 200 8.87 -6.84 -9.72
N THR A 201 9.83 -6.28 -10.44
CA THR A 201 10.08 -6.64 -11.84
C THR A 201 10.46 -8.11 -12.01
N TYR A 202 11.38 -8.62 -11.18
CA TYR A 202 11.83 -10.01 -11.32
C TYR A 202 10.78 -11.03 -10.87
N ALA A 203 9.99 -10.71 -9.84
CA ALA A 203 8.87 -11.53 -9.44
C ALA A 203 7.76 -11.55 -10.51
N ALA A 204 7.46 -10.40 -11.13
CA ALA A 204 6.48 -10.32 -12.22
C ALA A 204 6.83 -11.20 -13.42
N ARG A 205 8.12 -11.40 -13.70
CA ARG A 205 8.58 -12.30 -14.77
C ARG A 205 8.39 -13.79 -14.47
N LEU A 206 8.08 -14.16 -13.22
CA LEU A 206 7.72 -15.53 -12.84
C LEU A 206 6.23 -15.82 -13.10
N ALA A 207 5.41 -14.77 -13.28
CA ALA A 207 3.98 -14.88 -13.40
C ALA A 207 3.51 -15.41 -14.76
N SER A 208 2.43 -16.18 -14.74
CA SER A 208 1.85 -16.90 -15.87
C SER A 208 0.35 -16.62 -16.09
N ALA A 209 -0.31 -15.89 -15.19
CA ALA A 209 -1.71 -15.48 -15.33
C ALA A 209 -1.90 -14.33 -16.32
N ASP A 210 -3.15 -13.98 -16.61
CA ASP A 210 -3.54 -12.85 -17.45
C ASP A 210 -3.23 -11.51 -16.76
N VAL A 211 -3.49 -11.42 -15.46
CA VAL A 211 -3.35 -10.18 -14.68
C VAL A 211 -2.32 -10.34 -13.56
N LEU A 212 -1.42 -9.36 -13.46
CA LEU A 212 -0.52 -9.19 -12.33
C LEU A 212 -1.21 -8.37 -11.25
N VAL A 213 -1.21 -8.86 -10.01
CA VAL A 213 -1.74 -8.14 -8.85
C VAL A 213 -0.63 -7.97 -7.83
N PHE A 214 -0.10 -6.76 -7.69
CA PHE A 214 0.91 -6.46 -6.69
C PHE A 214 0.25 -6.08 -5.37
N LEU A 215 0.75 -6.65 -4.28
CA LEU A 215 0.38 -6.28 -2.91
C LEU A 215 1.64 -6.14 -2.07
N ASP A 216 1.64 -5.14 -1.19
CA ASP A 216 2.66 -5.04 -0.14
C ASP A 216 2.44 -6.15 0.89
N SER A 217 3.51 -6.62 1.53
CA SER A 217 3.54 -7.84 2.37
C SER A 217 2.88 -7.70 3.75
N HIS A 218 2.15 -6.61 3.97
CA HIS A 218 1.45 -6.27 5.20
C HIS A 218 0.06 -5.68 4.89
N CYS A 219 -0.67 -6.42 4.05
CA CYS A 219 -2.02 -6.11 3.64
C CYS A 219 -3.04 -7.14 4.18
N GLU A 220 -4.31 -6.75 4.24
CA GLU A 220 -5.43 -7.67 4.42
C GLU A 220 -6.49 -7.36 3.38
N VAL A 221 -6.78 -8.33 2.51
CA VAL A 221 -7.81 -8.14 1.48
C VAL A 221 -9.20 -8.36 2.08
N THR A 222 -10.20 -7.68 1.51
CA THR A 222 -11.58 -7.74 1.99
C THR A 222 -12.47 -8.52 1.03
N ASP A 223 -13.69 -8.81 1.46
CA ASP A 223 -14.65 -9.55 0.63
C ASP A 223 -14.87 -8.82 -0.70
N ARG A 224 -14.82 -9.59 -1.79
CA ARG A 224 -15.01 -9.09 -3.17
C ARG A 224 -13.96 -8.08 -3.63
N TRP A 225 -12.77 -8.08 -3.06
CA TRP A 225 -11.73 -7.13 -3.44
C TRP A 225 -11.26 -7.29 -4.90
N ILE A 226 -11.17 -8.52 -5.43
CA ILE A 226 -10.46 -8.75 -6.69
C ILE A 226 -11.34 -8.57 -7.94
N GLN A 227 -12.60 -9.02 -7.89
CA GLN A 227 -13.49 -9.04 -9.05
C GLN A 227 -13.75 -7.63 -9.63
N PRO A 228 -13.97 -6.57 -8.81
CA PRO A 228 -14.08 -5.21 -9.31
C PRO A 228 -12.84 -4.74 -10.07
N LEU A 229 -11.64 -5.16 -9.65
CA LEU A 229 -10.39 -4.79 -10.33
C LEU A 229 -10.29 -5.47 -11.69
N LEU A 230 -10.52 -6.78 -11.74
CA LEU A 230 -10.45 -7.56 -12.97
C LEU A 230 -11.50 -7.16 -13.99
N ALA A 231 -12.71 -6.79 -13.55
CA ALA A 231 -13.74 -6.29 -14.43
C ALA A 231 -13.28 -5.05 -15.22
N GLN A 232 -12.52 -4.15 -14.59
CA GLN A 232 -12.00 -2.95 -15.26
C GLN A 232 -10.92 -3.29 -16.29
N ILE A 233 -10.07 -4.28 -16.02
CA ILE A 233 -9.00 -4.72 -16.93
C ILE A 233 -9.57 -5.54 -18.09
N GLN A 234 -10.60 -6.35 -17.83
CA GLN A 234 -11.26 -7.15 -18.87
C GLN A 234 -11.98 -6.27 -19.90
N GLU A 235 -12.50 -5.12 -19.47
CA GLU A 235 -13.10 -4.14 -20.37
C GLU A 235 -12.05 -3.43 -21.24
N ASP A 236 -10.87 -3.14 -20.68
CA ASP A 236 -9.76 -2.48 -21.37
C ASP A 236 -8.44 -2.82 -20.67
N ASN A 237 -7.63 -3.61 -21.37
CA ASN A 237 -6.40 -4.19 -20.86
C ASN A 237 -5.25 -3.18 -20.72
N THR A 238 -5.45 -1.92 -21.14
CA THR A 238 -4.47 -0.83 -20.99
C THR A 238 -4.62 -0.07 -19.66
N ARG A 239 -5.54 -0.53 -18.79
CA ARG A 239 -5.81 0.07 -17.48
C ARG A 239 -4.90 -0.51 -16.40
N VAL A 240 -4.31 0.39 -15.61
CA VAL A 240 -3.79 0.08 -14.28
C VAL A 240 -4.87 0.39 -13.27
N VAL A 241 -5.21 -0.59 -12.44
CA VAL A 241 -6.39 -0.51 -11.56
C VAL A 241 -5.97 -0.67 -10.11
N ILE A 242 -6.47 0.21 -9.25
CA ILE A 242 -6.03 0.34 -7.86
C ILE A 242 -7.23 0.17 -6.93
N PRO A 243 -7.13 -0.66 -5.87
CA PRO A 243 -8.14 -0.67 -4.81
C PRO A 243 -8.09 0.63 -3.98
N LEU A 244 -9.13 0.90 -3.21
CA LEU A 244 -8.99 1.82 -2.08
C LEU A 244 -8.13 1.17 -1.00
N VAL A 245 -7.14 1.93 -0.55
CA VAL A 245 -6.18 1.48 0.47
C VAL A 245 -6.68 1.91 1.83
N ASP A 246 -7.19 0.94 2.59
CA ASP A 246 -7.67 1.13 3.96
C ASP A 246 -6.53 1.09 4.97
N LEU A 247 -6.79 1.61 6.17
CA LEU A 247 -5.77 1.75 7.20
C LEU A 247 -5.81 0.57 8.15
N ILE A 248 -4.67 -0.07 8.36
CA ILE A 248 -4.44 -0.96 9.50
C ILE A 248 -3.45 -0.26 10.42
N SER A 249 -3.85 -0.02 11.67
CA SER A 249 -2.99 0.66 12.63
C SER A 249 -1.73 -0.15 12.92
N PRO A 250 -0.53 0.48 12.91
CA PRO A 250 0.70 -0.21 13.27
C PRO A 250 0.80 -0.50 14.77
N VAL A 251 -0.15 -0.04 15.59
CA VAL A 251 -0.13 -0.24 17.05
C VAL A 251 -1.26 -1.18 17.48
N LYS A 252 -2.50 -0.88 17.06
CA LYS A 252 -3.68 -1.63 17.50
C LYS A 252 -4.12 -2.70 16.50
N PHE A 253 -3.63 -2.61 15.26
CA PHE A 253 -4.08 -3.41 14.13
C PHE A 253 -5.58 -3.32 13.83
N ASP A 254 -6.30 -2.32 14.35
CA ASP A 254 -7.67 -2.02 13.93
C ASP A 254 -7.69 -1.67 12.44
N TYR A 255 -8.74 -2.16 11.76
CA TYR A 255 -8.98 -1.91 10.35
C TYR A 255 -9.96 -0.74 10.23
N GLU A 256 -9.56 0.33 9.56
CA GLU A 256 -10.36 1.53 9.36
C GLU A 256 -10.53 1.85 7.87
N LYS A 257 -11.76 2.19 7.47
CA LYS A 257 -12.06 2.58 6.09
C LYS A 257 -11.41 3.94 5.80
N ALA A 258 -10.58 4.00 4.76
CA ALA A 258 -10.10 5.25 4.21
C ALA A 258 -11.21 6.01 3.47
N MET A 259 -11.07 7.34 3.39
CA MET A 259 -11.91 8.14 2.49
C MET A 259 -11.59 7.81 1.02
N VAL A 260 -12.57 8.00 0.14
CA VAL A 260 -12.35 7.90 -1.31
C VAL A 260 -11.49 9.08 -1.75
N THR A 261 -10.34 8.80 -2.35
CA THR A 261 -9.34 9.81 -2.73
C THR A 261 -8.72 9.52 -4.09
N LYS A 262 -8.27 10.58 -4.76
CA LYS A 262 -7.30 10.46 -5.86
C LYS A 262 -5.88 10.49 -5.30
N SER A 263 -4.98 9.86 -6.04
CA SER A 263 -3.55 9.92 -5.77
C SER A 263 -2.92 10.95 -6.71
N ALA A 264 -2.10 11.83 -6.14
CA ALA A 264 -1.46 12.94 -6.83
C ALA A 264 -0.03 13.14 -6.32
N PHE A 265 0.70 14.10 -6.89
CA PHE A 265 2.03 14.46 -6.41
C PHE A 265 2.29 15.97 -6.54
N ASP A 266 3.33 16.46 -5.88
CA ASP A 266 3.84 17.83 -6.00
C ASP A 266 5.08 17.91 -6.90
N TRP A 267 5.58 19.11 -7.19
CA TRP A 267 6.79 19.27 -8.00
C TRP A 267 8.06 18.70 -7.37
N GLY A 268 8.06 18.35 -6.07
CA GLY A 268 9.13 17.61 -5.42
C GLY A 268 9.04 16.10 -5.62
N LEU A 269 8.06 15.61 -6.39
CA LEU A 269 7.72 14.20 -6.54
C LEU A 269 7.32 13.53 -5.21
N ASN A 270 6.76 14.30 -4.28
CA ASN A 270 6.14 13.74 -3.09
C ASN A 270 4.70 13.34 -3.39
N PHE A 271 4.32 12.14 -2.94
CA PHE A 271 2.95 11.65 -3.06
C PHE A 271 1.98 12.45 -2.17
N VAL A 272 0.79 12.73 -2.68
CA VAL A 272 -0.28 13.46 -1.99
C VAL A 272 -1.64 12.80 -2.24
N TRP A 273 -2.42 12.63 -1.17
CA TRP A 273 -3.83 12.26 -1.27
C TRP A 273 -4.68 13.50 -1.57
N LYS A 274 -5.52 13.42 -2.61
CA LYS A 274 -6.47 14.48 -2.99
C LYS A 274 -7.89 14.01 -2.69
N TYR A 275 -8.51 14.68 -1.72
CA TYR A 275 -9.87 14.38 -1.28
C TYR A 275 -10.90 15.08 -2.16
N PHE A 276 -12.01 14.40 -2.42
CA PHE A 276 -13.18 15.01 -3.01
C PHE A 276 -13.90 15.87 -1.96
N LYS A 277 -14.59 16.93 -2.41
CA LYS A 277 -15.51 17.65 -1.53
C LYS A 277 -16.70 16.75 -1.19
N TRP A 278 -17.34 16.98 -0.04
CA TRP A 278 -18.43 16.13 0.44
C TRP A 278 -19.59 16.04 -0.54
N GLU A 279 -19.90 17.14 -1.24
CA GLU A 279 -20.98 17.23 -2.23
C GLU A 279 -20.76 16.30 -3.44
N TYR A 280 -19.52 15.84 -3.67
CA TYR A 280 -19.25 14.82 -4.69
C TYR A 280 -19.99 13.51 -4.36
N PHE A 281 -20.13 13.16 -3.08
CA PHE A 281 -20.72 11.89 -2.65
C PHE A 281 -22.25 11.92 -2.54
N ASP A 282 -22.87 13.11 -2.68
CA ASP A 282 -24.33 13.27 -2.71
C ASP A 282 -24.95 12.59 -3.93
N ILE A 283 -24.16 12.40 -5.00
CA ILE A 283 -24.54 11.60 -6.18
C ILE A 283 -24.21 10.13 -5.86
N PRO A 284 -25.21 9.23 -5.69
CA PRO A 284 -24.98 7.86 -5.24
C PRO A 284 -23.95 7.09 -6.07
N GLU A 285 -23.96 7.27 -7.39
CA GLU A 285 -23.05 6.59 -8.32
C GLU A 285 -21.58 6.92 -8.06
N ASN A 286 -21.29 8.11 -7.54
CA ASN A 286 -19.92 8.55 -7.23
C ASN A 286 -19.29 7.75 -6.08
N ASN A 287 -20.09 7.08 -5.25
CA ASN A 287 -19.61 6.24 -4.16
C ASN A 287 -19.07 4.89 -4.63
N ILE A 288 -19.42 4.45 -5.85
CA ILE A 288 -19.11 3.11 -6.36
C ILE A 288 -18.38 3.11 -7.71
N LYS A 289 -18.56 4.15 -8.52
CA LYS A 289 -18.02 4.18 -9.87
C LYS A 289 -16.49 4.31 -9.85
N PRO A 290 -15.77 3.53 -10.67
CA PRO A 290 -14.35 3.76 -10.90
C PRO A 290 -14.08 5.17 -11.41
N PHE A 291 -12.95 5.76 -11.02
CA PHE A 291 -12.56 7.10 -11.47
C PHE A 291 -11.07 7.20 -11.77
N LYS A 292 -10.72 8.12 -12.68
CA LYS A 292 -9.34 8.37 -13.08
C LYS A 292 -8.53 9.04 -11.96
N SER A 293 -7.31 8.56 -11.77
CA SER A 293 -6.33 9.13 -10.84
C SER A 293 -5.08 9.58 -11.60
N PRO A 294 -4.52 10.77 -11.32
CA PRO A 294 -3.27 11.22 -11.93
C PRO A 294 -2.14 10.20 -11.78
N ILE A 295 -1.99 9.66 -10.57
CA ILE A 295 -1.00 8.62 -10.29
C ILE A 295 -1.59 7.45 -9.51
N MET A 296 -0.78 6.41 -9.32
CA MET A 296 -1.00 5.31 -8.41
C MET A 296 -0.24 5.48 -7.08
N SER A 297 -0.71 4.86 -6.01
CA SER A 297 0.04 4.79 -4.74
C SER A 297 1.31 3.95 -4.87
N GLY A 298 1.27 2.89 -5.68
CA GLY A 298 2.43 2.08 -6.08
C GLY A 298 2.48 0.69 -5.45
N GLY A 299 2.14 0.58 -4.17
CA GLY A 299 2.17 -0.68 -3.42
C GLY A 299 1.16 -1.71 -3.94
N LEU A 300 -0.08 -1.26 -4.15
CA LEU A 300 -1.22 -2.11 -4.49
C LEU A 300 -1.76 -1.74 -5.87
N LEU A 301 -1.68 -2.65 -6.84
CA LEU A 301 -2.23 -2.44 -8.18
C LEU A 301 -2.51 -3.75 -8.90
N ALA A 302 -3.43 -3.72 -9.86
CA ALA A 302 -3.66 -4.76 -10.84
C ALA A 302 -3.40 -4.21 -12.26
N ILE A 303 -2.74 -5.00 -13.10
CA ILE A 303 -2.42 -4.65 -14.49
C ILE A 303 -2.36 -5.91 -15.35
N GLU A 304 -2.82 -5.84 -16.60
CA GLU A 304 -2.66 -6.96 -17.54
C GLU A 304 -1.16 -7.23 -17.79
N ARG A 305 -0.78 -8.52 -17.77
CA ARG A 305 0.62 -8.92 -17.73
C ARG A 305 1.37 -8.53 -19.01
N LYS A 306 0.79 -8.75 -20.19
CA LYS A 306 1.46 -8.38 -21.44
C LYS A 306 1.64 -6.86 -21.52
N PHE A 307 0.62 -6.09 -21.15
CA PHE A 307 0.66 -4.64 -21.10
C PHE A 307 1.76 -4.14 -20.14
N PHE A 308 1.91 -4.75 -18.96
CA PHE A 308 3.02 -4.43 -18.05
C PHE A 308 4.40 -4.58 -18.72
N HIS A 309 4.62 -5.68 -19.44
CA HIS A 309 5.88 -5.92 -20.15
C HIS A 309 6.05 -5.02 -21.39
N GLU A 310 5.01 -4.83 -22.19
CA GLU A 310 5.00 -3.97 -23.38
C GLU A 310 5.35 -2.52 -23.03
N MET A 311 4.81 -2.04 -21.91
CA MET A 311 5.07 -0.72 -21.39
C MET A 311 6.49 -0.57 -20.85
N GLY A 312 7.27 -1.65 -20.70
CA GLY A 312 8.68 -1.61 -20.29
C GLY A 312 8.92 -1.84 -18.79
N GLU A 313 7.99 -2.50 -18.09
CA GLU A 313 8.09 -2.89 -16.67
C GLU A 313 8.45 -1.70 -15.77
N TYR A 314 9.11 -1.88 -14.62
CA TYR A 314 9.74 -0.76 -13.91
C TYR A 314 11.15 -0.49 -14.45
N ASP A 315 11.64 0.75 -14.27
CA ASP A 315 13.05 1.07 -14.50
C ASP A 315 13.95 0.33 -13.50
N THR A 316 14.57 -0.76 -13.93
CA THR A 316 15.43 -1.60 -13.08
C THR A 316 16.74 -0.92 -12.66
N SER A 317 17.04 0.25 -13.20
CA SER A 317 18.16 1.08 -12.74
C SER A 317 17.77 2.01 -11.58
N MET A 318 16.51 2.04 -11.18
CA MET A 318 16.09 2.67 -9.93
C MET A 318 16.52 1.85 -8.72
N GLU A 319 16.82 2.54 -7.63
CA GLU A 319 17.36 1.95 -6.42
C GLU A 319 16.32 1.84 -5.32
N ILE A 320 16.27 0.68 -4.67
CA ILE A 320 15.53 0.35 -3.45
C ILE A 320 14.05 0.77 -3.42
N TRP A 321 13.74 2.05 -3.28
CA TRP A 321 12.38 2.57 -3.10
C TRP A 321 12.29 4.04 -3.53
N GLY A 322 11.13 4.41 -4.10
CA GLY A 322 10.73 5.79 -4.29
C GLY A 322 10.67 6.19 -5.76
N ALA A 323 9.68 7.04 -6.07
CA ALA A 323 9.36 7.58 -7.38
C ALA A 323 8.92 6.55 -8.45
N GLU A 324 9.02 5.25 -8.21
CA GLU A 324 8.62 4.21 -9.17
C GLU A 324 7.13 4.25 -9.50
N ASN A 325 6.32 4.61 -8.50
CA ASN A 325 4.88 4.78 -8.62
C ASN A 325 4.53 5.99 -9.48
N ILE A 326 5.27 7.10 -9.34
CA ILE A 326 5.07 8.32 -10.15
C ILE A 326 5.57 8.09 -11.58
N GLU A 327 6.76 7.50 -11.75
CA GLU A 327 7.33 7.16 -13.05
C GLU A 327 6.37 6.32 -13.88
N MET A 328 5.94 5.19 -13.32
CA MET A 328 5.04 4.28 -14.02
C MET A 328 3.72 4.99 -14.31
N SER A 329 3.20 5.80 -13.37
CA SER A 329 1.95 6.51 -13.60
C SER A 329 2.00 7.49 -14.77
N VAL A 330 3.02 8.34 -14.79
CA VAL A 330 3.21 9.34 -15.85
C VAL A 330 3.42 8.61 -17.17
N ARG A 331 4.27 7.58 -17.21
CA ARG A 331 4.47 6.76 -18.41
C ARG A 331 3.17 6.14 -18.92
N MET A 332 2.37 5.52 -18.05
CA MET A 332 1.11 4.88 -18.44
C MET A 332 0.19 5.90 -19.13
N TRP A 333 0.00 7.08 -18.54
CA TRP A 333 -0.82 8.13 -19.14
C TRP A 333 -0.27 8.66 -20.46
N LEU A 334 1.05 8.94 -20.52
CA LEU A 334 1.66 9.48 -21.73
C LEU A 334 1.67 8.50 -22.89
N CYS A 335 1.76 7.20 -22.62
CA CYS A 335 1.99 6.17 -23.62
C CYS A 335 0.74 5.32 -23.92
N GLY A 336 -0.46 5.84 -23.61
CA GLY A 336 -1.74 5.28 -24.08
C GLY A 336 -2.50 4.38 -23.10
N GLY A 337 -2.00 4.22 -21.87
CA GLY A 337 -2.73 3.57 -20.78
C GLY A 337 -3.55 4.56 -19.95
N SER A 338 -4.15 4.04 -18.88
CA SER A 338 -4.88 4.84 -17.90
C SER A 338 -4.81 4.27 -16.50
N ILE A 339 -5.11 5.10 -15.49
CA ILE A 339 -5.08 4.70 -14.08
C ILE A 339 -6.46 4.93 -13.46
N LEU A 340 -7.05 3.87 -12.92
CA LEU A 340 -8.35 3.89 -12.27
C LEU A 340 -8.26 3.48 -10.81
N VAL A 341 -8.97 4.20 -9.95
CA VAL A 341 -9.28 3.77 -8.58
C VAL A 341 -10.67 3.15 -8.60
N VAL A 342 -10.84 2.00 -7.95
CA VAL A 342 -12.10 1.23 -7.92
C VAL A 342 -12.66 1.20 -6.51
N PRO A 343 -13.67 2.02 -6.16
CA PRO A 343 -14.19 2.13 -4.79
C PRO A 343 -14.76 0.84 -4.20
N CYS A 344 -15.27 -0.05 -5.05
CA CYS A 344 -15.80 -1.34 -4.62
C CYS A 344 -14.72 -2.38 -4.27
N SER A 345 -13.45 -2.10 -4.57
CA SER A 345 -12.31 -2.92 -4.15
C SER A 345 -11.58 -2.23 -3.01
N ARG A 346 -11.42 -2.91 -1.87
CA ARG A 346 -10.73 -2.37 -0.71
C ARG A 346 -9.73 -3.35 -0.13
N VAL A 347 -8.56 -2.85 0.21
CA VAL A 347 -7.47 -3.63 0.82
C VAL A 347 -6.88 -2.83 1.96
N GLY A 348 -6.83 -3.41 3.15
CA GLY A 348 -6.18 -2.79 4.29
C GLY A 348 -4.67 -2.88 4.17
N HIS A 349 -3.97 -1.85 4.61
CA HIS A 349 -2.51 -1.78 4.59
C HIS A 349 -1.99 -1.27 5.94
N VAL A 350 -0.96 -1.93 6.49
CA VAL A 350 -0.32 -1.48 7.73
C VAL A 350 0.55 -0.25 7.46
N PHE A 351 0.07 0.93 7.86
CA PHE A 351 0.85 2.17 7.75
C PHE A 351 1.86 2.26 8.89
N ARG A 352 3.08 1.79 8.63
CA ARG A 352 4.17 1.74 9.62
C ARG A 352 4.49 3.10 10.22
N VAL A 353 4.97 3.11 11.46
CA VAL A 353 5.39 4.35 12.16
C VAL A 353 6.59 5.00 11.48
N ARG A 354 7.48 4.17 10.91
CA ARG A 354 8.67 4.59 10.15
C ARG A 354 9.05 3.49 9.17
N ARG A 355 9.90 3.82 8.19
CA ARG A 355 10.59 2.82 7.38
C ARG A 355 11.63 2.09 8.26
N PRO A 356 11.57 0.75 8.41
CA PRO A 356 12.54 0.04 9.24
C PRO A 356 13.78 -0.44 8.47
N TYR A 357 13.75 -0.35 7.14
CA TYR A 357 14.80 -0.88 6.27
C TYR A 357 15.91 0.15 6.05
N LYS A 358 17.15 -0.35 6.01
CA LYS A 358 18.30 0.46 5.61
C LYS A 358 18.22 0.75 4.11
N GLY A 359 18.70 1.94 3.74
CA GLY A 359 18.96 2.26 2.34
C GLY A 359 20.21 1.56 1.81
N LYS A 360 20.53 1.81 0.55
CA LYS A 360 21.77 1.40 -0.09
C LYS A 360 22.95 2.12 0.58
N PRO A 361 23.96 1.39 1.14
CA PRO A 361 25.00 1.99 1.98
C PRO A 361 25.76 3.18 1.35
N ASP A 362 25.96 3.15 0.03
CA ASP A 362 26.74 4.16 -0.70
C ASP A 362 25.87 5.23 -1.40
N MET A 363 24.58 5.30 -1.08
CA MET A 363 23.66 6.27 -1.68
C MET A 363 22.90 7.03 -0.59
N ALA A 364 23.14 8.34 -0.52
CA ALA A 364 22.57 9.19 0.53
C ALA A 364 21.05 9.39 0.38
N ASP A 365 20.54 9.46 -0.85
CA ASP A 365 19.12 9.68 -1.14
C ASP A 365 18.70 8.93 -2.40
N GLU A 366 18.21 7.69 -2.23
CA GLU A 366 17.77 6.86 -3.37
C GLU A 366 16.50 7.42 -4.01
N ASN A 367 15.62 8.02 -3.20
CA ASN A 367 14.40 8.65 -3.69
C ASN A 367 14.71 9.83 -4.62
N LEU A 368 15.69 10.67 -4.28
CA LEU A 368 16.13 11.77 -5.12
C LEU A 368 16.76 11.27 -6.42
N PHE A 369 17.59 10.23 -6.36
CA PHE A 369 18.17 9.60 -7.54
C PHE A 369 17.08 9.06 -8.49
N ASN A 370 16.11 8.31 -7.97
CA ASN A 370 15.00 7.77 -8.76
C ASN A 370 14.08 8.88 -9.30
N SER A 371 13.84 9.94 -8.51
CA SER A 371 13.07 11.11 -8.93
C SER A 371 13.74 11.82 -10.12
N LEU A 372 15.07 11.97 -10.07
CA LEU A 372 15.85 12.54 -11.18
C LEU A 372 15.72 11.72 -12.47
N ARG A 373 15.82 10.39 -12.36
CA ARG A 373 15.61 9.49 -13.51
C ARG A 373 14.22 9.68 -14.13
N THR A 374 13.20 9.75 -13.27
CA THR A 374 11.80 9.97 -13.67
C THR A 374 11.64 11.28 -14.42
N VAL A 375 12.10 12.38 -13.81
CA VAL A 375 11.94 13.74 -14.34
C VAL A 375 12.67 13.90 -15.68
N LYS A 376 13.91 13.43 -15.77
CA LYS A 376 14.71 13.57 -17.00
C LYS A 376 14.13 12.86 -18.21
N VAL A 377 13.44 11.74 -18.01
CA VAL A 377 12.84 10.99 -19.11
C VAL A 377 11.46 11.53 -19.47
N TRP A 378 10.64 11.84 -18.46
CA TRP A 378 9.20 11.96 -18.65
C TRP A 378 8.65 13.39 -18.58
N PHE A 379 9.37 14.35 -17.99
CA PHE A 379 8.81 15.67 -17.67
C PHE A 379 9.14 16.75 -18.71
N ASP A 380 9.95 16.43 -19.73
CA ASP A 380 10.33 17.36 -20.79
C ASP A 380 10.81 18.72 -20.22
N GLU A 381 10.32 19.85 -20.72
CA GLU A 381 10.68 21.20 -20.24
C GLU A 381 10.20 21.53 -18.82
N TYR A 382 9.33 20.70 -18.22
CA TYR A 382 8.81 20.89 -16.87
C TYR A 382 9.79 20.42 -15.78
N GLU A 383 10.92 19.78 -16.15
CA GLU A 383 11.96 19.40 -15.18
C GLU A 383 12.48 20.58 -14.34
N LYS A 384 12.42 21.80 -14.89
CA LYS A 384 12.78 23.04 -14.18
C LYS A 384 12.00 23.24 -12.87
N TYR A 385 10.75 22.79 -12.80
CA TYR A 385 9.92 22.91 -11.61
C TYR A 385 10.34 21.92 -10.52
N PHE A 386 10.81 20.73 -10.91
CA PHE A 386 11.44 19.80 -9.99
C PHE A 386 12.73 20.36 -9.40
N TYR A 387 13.62 20.92 -10.23
CA TYR A 387 14.85 21.55 -9.72
C TYR A 387 14.57 22.75 -8.81
N LYS A 388 13.49 23.49 -9.04
CA LYS A 388 13.07 24.56 -8.14
C LYS A 388 12.57 24.02 -6.79
N ALA A 389 11.85 22.89 -6.78
CA ALA A 389 11.35 22.24 -5.57
C ALA A 389 12.44 21.47 -4.81
N ARG A 390 13.41 20.90 -5.52
CA ARG A 390 14.56 20.14 -4.98
C ARG A 390 15.89 20.64 -5.58
N PRO A 391 16.39 21.81 -5.14
CA PRO A 391 17.64 22.38 -5.68
C PRO A 391 18.87 21.50 -5.47
N ASN A 392 18.86 20.64 -4.45
CA ASN A 392 19.90 19.65 -4.20
C ASN A 392 20.03 18.59 -5.30
N ALA A 393 19.05 18.48 -6.20
CA ALA A 393 19.12 17.58 -7.35
C ALA A 393 20.02 18.10 -8.48
N ILE A 394 20.37 19.40 -8.47
CA ILE A 394 21.18 20.04 -9.51
C ILE A 394 22.61 19.47 -9.49
N GLY A 395 23.10 19.03 -10.65
CA GLY A 395 24.44 18.47 -10.80
C GLY A 395 24.58 16.99 -10.41
N ILE A 396 23.52 16.35 -9.90
CA ILE A 396 23.52 14.91 -9.63
C ILE A 396 23.38 14.14 -10.96
N ASN A 397 24.21 13.12 -11.13
CA ASN A 397 24.13 12.20 -12.27
C ASN A 397 22.97 11.20 -12.07
N ALA A 398 22.05 11.13 -13.03
CA ALA A 398 20.91 10.22 -13.00
C ALA A 398 21.25 8.79 -13.52
N GLY A 399 22.51 8.52 -13.85
CA GLY A 399 22.93 7.27 -14.50
C GLY A 399 22.53 7.22 -15.97
N ASP A 400 22.63 6.04 -16.58
CA ASP A 400 22.21 5.84 -17.98
C ASP A 400 20.67 5.81 -18.09
N LEU A 401 20.14 6.58 -19.03
CA LEU A 401 18.71 6.73 -19.33
C LEU A 401 18.36 6.27 -20.76
N SER A 402 19.34 5.74 -21.51
CA SER A 402 19.20 5.41 -22.94
C SER A 402 18.02 4.48 -23.21
N GLU A 403 17.90 3.40 -22.43
CA GLU A 403 16.80 2.43 -22.54
C GLU A 403 15.43 3.09 -22.32
N ARG A 404 15.33 4.01 -21.35
CA ARG A 404 14.06 4.68 -21.00
C ARG A 404 13.67 5.72 -22.05
N PHE A 405 14.64 6.43 -22.64
CA PHE A 405 14.38 7.30 -23.79
C PHE A 405 13.99 6.51 -25.04
N GLU A 406 14.61 5.36 -25.30
CA GLU A 406 14.24 4.49 -26.41
C GLU A 406 12.81 3.95 -26.24
N LEU A 407 12.46 3.52 -25.03
CA LEU A 407 11.10 3.12 -24.68
C LEU A 407 10.08 4.25 -24.95
N LYS A 408 10.34 5.48 -24.47
CA LYS A 408 9.49 6.65 -24.71
C LYS A 408 9.25 6.90 -26.21
N ARG A 409 10.30 6.78 -27.03
CA ARG A 409 10.21 6.91 -28.50
C ARG A 409 9.44 5.76 -29.14
N ARG A 410 9.73 4.52 -28.76
CA ARG A 410 9.10 3.31 -29.33
C ARG A 410 7.60 3.28 -29.09
N LEU A 411 7.16 3.68 -27.89
CA LEU A 411 5.75 3.76 -27.52
C LEU A 411 5.05 5.03 -28.04
N ARG A 412 5.78 5.95 -28.69
CA ARG A 412 5.25 7.22 -29.23
C ARG A 412 4.47 8.02 -28.18
N CYS A 413 5.03 8.11 -26.98
CA CYS A 413 4.39 8.76 -25.86
C CYS A 413 4.14 10.25 -26.12
N LYS A 414 3.05 10.76 -25.58
CA LYS A 414 2.66 12.18 -25.63
C LYS A 414 3.69 13.04 -24.86
N PRO A 415 3.79 14.34 -25.17
CA PRO A 415 4.58 15.28 -24.37
C PRO A 415 3.98 15.48 -22.97
N PHE A 416 4.79 15.82 -21.98
CA PHE A 416 4.34 16.03 -20.60
C PHE A 416 3.32 17.17 -20.46
N SER A 417 3.36 18.17 -21.34
CA SER A 417 2.35 19.24 -21.41
C SER A 417 0.92 18.68 -21.59
N TRP A 418 0.75 17.60 -22.34
CA TRP A 418 -0.55 16.93 -22.46
C TRP A 418 -1.00 16.32 -21.12
N TYR A 419 -0.10 15.72 -20.35
CA TYR A 419 -0.42 15.17 -19.03
C TYR A 419 -0.89 16.26 -18.07
N ILE A 420 -0.19 17.40 -18.05
CA ILE A 420 -0.58 18.57 -17.27
C ILE A 420 -1.96 19.08 -17.72
N ASN A 421 -2.25 19.12 -19.02
CA ASN A 421 -3.51 19.69 -19.52
C ASN A 421 -4.72 18.78 -19.34
N GLU A 422 -4.56 17.47 -19.52
CA GLU A 422 -5.68 16.52 -19.58
C GLU A 422 -5.83 15.68 -18.31
N ILE A 423 -4.71 15.36 -17.65
CA ILE A 423 -4.70 14.38 -16.55
C ILE A 423 -4.56 15.06 -15.19
N TYR A 424 -3.65 16.03 -15.06
CA TYR A 424 -3.40 16.71 -13.79
C TYR A 424 -3.23 18.23 -13.91
N PRO A 425 -4.29 18.98 -14.28
CA PRO A 425 -4.24 20.45 -14.41
C PRO A 425 -3.86 21.18 -13.12
N GLU A 426 -4.21 20.62 -11.96
CA GLU A 426 -3.87 21.18 -10.65
C GLU A 426 -2.36 21.20 -10.35
N LEU A 427 -1.55 20.46 -11.11
CA LEU A 427 -0.09 20.51 -10.99
C LEU A 427 0.51 21.76 -11.64
N ARG A 428 -0.24 22.48 -12.49
CA ARG A 428 0.24 23.70 -13.14
C ARG A 428 0.75 24.69 -12.08
N PRO A 429 1.97 25.26 -12.26
CA PRO A 429 2.51 26.25 -11.34
C PRO A 429 1.61 27.48 -11.28
N SER A 430 1.38 28.01 -10.08
CA SER A 430 0.50 29.17 -9.82
C SER A 430 0.87 30.44 -10.58
N ASN A 431 2.12 30.56 -11.06
CA ASN A 431 2.61 31.78 -11.73
C ASN A 431 2.27 31.84 -13.23
N GLU A 432 1.78 30.76 -13.85
CA GLU A 432 1.33 30.78 -15.26
C GLU A 432 -0.12 31.27 -15.41
N ASN A 433 -0.89 31.39 -14.31
CA ASN A 433 -2.26 31.92 -14.34
C ASN A 433 -2.35 33.45 -14.50
N HIS A 434 -1.21 34.17 -14.51
CA HIS A 434 -1.17 35.63 -14.57
C HIS A 434 -0.60 36.21 -15.86
N ASP A 435 -0.06 35.39 -16.76
CA ASP A 435 0.52 35.85 -18.03
C ASP A 435 -0.44 35.68 -19.23
N GLU A 436 -1.65 35.14 -19.02
CA GLU A 436 -2.70 34.99 -20.04
C GLU A 436 -4.01 35.77 -19.74
N LEU A 437 -3.93 36.88 -18.99
CA LEU A 437 -5.05 37.83 -18.83
C LEU A 437 -4.68 39.25 -19.22
#